data_AF-A0A496P960-F1
#
_entry.id   AF-A0A496P960-F1
#
_cell.length_a   1.000
_cell.length_b   1.000
_cell.length_c   1.000
_cell.angle_alpha   90.00
_cell.angle_beta   90.00
_cell.angle_gamma   90.00
#
_symmetry.space_group_name_H-M   'P 1'
#
loop_
_entity.id
_entity.type
_entity.pdbx_description
1 polymer ?
#
loop_
_entity_poly.entity_id
_entity_poly.type
_entity_poly.pdbx_seq_one_letter_code
_entity_poly.pdbx_strand_id
1 'polypeptide(L)' 'MAYKLEFSKRFDKQFSKLDKSTQRYLFNWLIKNVDNVENPRYSGKSLTGNKTGLWHYRIGNYR' A
#
# COMPACT_ATOMS: atom_id res chain seq x y z
N MET A 1 15.22 11.74 -4.70
CA MET A 1 13.87 11.81 -5.31
C MET A 1 12.95 10.94 -4.47
N ALA A 2 11.88 11.51 -3.92
CA ALA A 2 10.95 10.79 -3.05
C ALA A 2 9.70 10.39 -3.84
N TYR A 3 9.19 9.19 -3.58
CA TYR A 3 7.95 8.71 -4.20
C TYR A 3 6.73 9.25 -3.44
N LYS A 4 5.68 9.61 -4.19
CA LYS A 4 4.41 10.07 -3.63
C LYS A 4 3.39 8.93 -3.67
N LEU A 5 2.65 8.76 -2.58
CA LEU A 5 1.56 7.79 -2.52
C LEU A 5 0.28 8.37 -3.13
N GLU A 6 -0.34 7.63 -4.05
CA GLU A 6 -1.63 7.97 -4.65
C GLU A 6 -2.63 6.83 -4.54
N PHE A 7 -3.89 7.17 -4.26
CA PHE A 7 -4.98 6.22 -4.09
C PHE A 7 -5.88 6.17 -5.32
N SER A 8 -6.27 4.97 -5.71
CA SER A 8 -7.22 4.76 -6.80
C SER A 8 -8.66 4.72 -6.29
N LYS A 9 -9.62 5.05 -7.15
CA LYS A 9 -11.06 4.91 -6.82
C LYS A 9 -11.45 3.49 -6.38
N ARG A 10 -10.74 2.47 -6.88
CA ARG A 10 -10.97 1.07 -6.46
C ARG A 10 -10.46 0.84 -5.04
N PHE A 11 -9.30 1.41 -4.69
CA PHE A 11 -8.77 1.37 -3.35
C PHE A 11 -9.75 2.02 -2.38
N ASP A 12 -10.25 3.23 -2.66
CA ASP A 12 -11.18 3.95 -1.77
C ASP A 12 -12.42 3.11 -1.44
N LYS A 13 -13.02 2.47 -2.46
CA LYS A 13 -14.19 1.59 -2.30
C LYS A 13 -13.92 0.32 -1.49
N GLN A 14 -12.71 -0.21 -1.55
CA GLN A 14 -12.33 -1.41 -0.78
C GLN A 14 -11.94 -1.02 0.64
N PHE A 15 -11.18 0.05 0.79
CA PHE A 15 -10.73 0.60 2.04
C PHE A 15 -11.91 1.04 2.92
N SER A 16 -12.93 1.67 2.32
CA SER A 16 -14.15 2.09 3.03
C SER A 16 -14.94 0.94 3.65
N LYS A 17 -14.74 -0.31 3.21
CA LYS A 17 -15.42 -1.50 3.76
C LYS A 17 -14.75 -2.07 5.01
N LEU A 18 -13.52 -1.63 5.30
CA LEU A 18 -12.79 -2.05 6.50
C LEU A 18 -13.32 -1.31 7.72
N ASP A 19 -13.12 -1.88 8.91
CA ASP A 19 -13.43 -1.18 10.14
C ASP A 19 -12.49 0.02 10.35
N LYS A 20 -12.94 1.00 11.15
CA LYS A 20 -12.21 2.26 11.36
C LYS A 20 -10.83 2.07 11.98
N SER A 21 -10.63 1.04 12.80
CA SER A 21 -9.33 0.78 13.46
C SER A 21 -8.32 0.22 12.47
N THR A 22 -8.75 -0.75 11.64
CA THR A 22 -7.99 -1.30 10.53
C THR A 22 -7.63 -0.20 9.52
N GLN A 23 -8.58 0.64 9.12
CA GLN A 23 -8.31 1.77 8.21
C GLN A 23 -7.18 2.65 8.75
N ARG A 24 -7.28 3.08 10.00
CA ARG A 24 -6.27 3.94 10.63
C ARG A 24 -4.90 3.27 10.69
N TYR A 25 -4.87 1.99 11.05
CA TYR A 25 -3.65 1.20 11.08
C TYR A 25 -2.97 1.10 9.71
N LEU A 26 -3.73 0.74 8.67
CA LEU A 26 -3.21 0.59 7.31
C LEU A 26 -2.75 1.95 6.74
N PHE A 27 -3.53 3.00 6.94
CA PHE A 27 -3.19 4.34 6.45
C PHE A 27 -1.89 4.85 7.08
N ASN A 28 -1.75 4.72 8.40
CA ASN A 28 -0.53 5.11 9.11
C ASN A 28 0.69 4.34 8.61
N TRP A 29 0.54 3.04 8.32
CA TRP A 29 1.61 2.25 7.76
C TRP A 29 2.01 2.73 6.36
N LEU A 30 1.04 3.02 5.50
CA LEU A 30 1.29 3.48 4.13
C LEU A 30 2.02 4.83 4.10
N ILE A 31 1.57 5.79 4.90
CA ILE A 31 2.25 7.09 5.01
C ILE A 31 3.68 6.92 5.52
N LYS A 32 3.89 6.05 6.50
CA LYS A 32 5.23 5.85 7.10
C LYS A 32 6.21 5.11 6.18
N ASN A 33 5.73 4.18 5.35
CA ASN A 33 6.60 3.23 4.62
C ASN A 33 6.59 3.40 3.10
N VAL A 34 5.64 4.17 2.55
CA VAL A 34 5.43 4.28 1.09
C VAL A 34 5.35 5.74 0.64
N ASP A 35 4.82 6.64 1.47
CA ASP A 35 4.80 8.07 1.15
C ASP A 35 6.13 8.74 1.50
N ASN A 36 6.63 9.60 0.62
CA ASN A 36 7.87 10.37 0.76
C ASN A 36 9.14 9.53 1.04
N VAL A 37 9.17 8.27 0.60
CA VAL A 37 10.35 7.41 0.71
C VAL A 37 11.18 7.40 -0.56
N GLU A 38 12.49 7.18 -0.44
CA GLU A 38 13.40 7.08 -1.58
C GLU A 38 13.18 5.83 -2.42
N ASN A 39 12.80 4.72 -1.80
CA ASN A 39 12.51 3.49 -2.51
C ASN A 39 11.36 2.72 -1.83
N PRO A 40 10.11 2.86 -2.32
CA PRO A 40 8.97 2.17 -1.76
C PRO A 40 9.05 0.65 -1.97
N ARG A 41 9.89 0.18 -2.90
CA ARG A 41 10.03 -1.26 -3.20
C ARG A 41 10.70 -2.07 -2.09
N TYR A 42 11.33 -1.41 -1.11
CA TYR A 42 12.03 -2.09 -0.01
C TYR A 42 11.08 -2.82 0.95
N SER A 43 9.90 -2.26 1.17
CA SER A 43 8.90 -2.82 2.10
C SER A 43 7.93 -3.80 1.42
N GLY A 44 8.00 -3.93 0.10
CA GLY A 44 7.09 -4.75 -0.70
C GLY A 44 7.80 -5.89 -1.44
N LYS A 45 7.01 -6.75 -2.05
CA LYS A 45 7.50 -7.82 -2.94
C LYS A 45 6.91 -7.62 -4.34
N SER A 46 7.68 -8.00 -5.35
CA SER A 46 7.18 -8.00 -6.73
C SER A 46 6.13 -9.10 -6.92
N LEU A 47 5.11 -8.78 -7.70
CA LEU A 47 4.14 -9.77 -8.16
C LEU A 47 4.73 -10.57 -9.33
N THR A 48 4.34 -11.84 -9.44
CA THR A 48 4.79 -12.77 -10.48
C THR A 48 3.68 -13.07 -11.50
N GLY A 49 4.02 -13.73 -12.61
CA GLY A 49 3.09 -14.07 -13.69
C GLY A 49 2.65 -12.83 -14.47
N ASN A 50 1.36 -12.74 -14.81
CA ASN A 50 0.82 -11.65 -15.66
C ASN A 50 0.83 -10.25 -14.99
N LYS A 51 1.30 -10.14 -13.74
CA LYS A 51 1.37 -8.89 -12.96
C LYS A 51 2.81 -8.47 -12.64
N THR A 52 3.79 -9.06 -13.33
CA THR A 52 5.19 -8.64 -13.24
C THR A 52 5.34 -7.14 -13.47
N GLY A 53 6.09 -6.47 -12.59
CA GLY A 53 6.25 -5.01 -12.58
C GLY A 53 5.39 -4.30 -11.54
N LEU A 54 4.39 -4.98 -10.97
CA LEU A 54 3.61 -4.48 -9.84
C LEU A 54 4.21 -4.95 -8.51
N TRP A 55 4.03 -4.13 -7.47
CA TRP A 55 4.45 -4.44 -6.10
C TRP A 55 3.23 -4.68 -5.22
N HIS A 56 3.38 -5.60 -4.26
CA HIS A 56 2.41 -5.80 -3.19
C HIS A 56 3.08 -5.60 -1.83
N TYR A 57 2.33 -5.02 -0.90
CA TYR A 57 2.77 -4.79 0.47
C TYR A 57 2.00 -5.74 1.38
N ARG A 58 2.63 -6.24 2.45
CA ARG A 58 1.92 -7.02 3.46
C ARG A 58 1.93 -6.25 4.77
N ILE A 59 0.74 -5.89 5.25
CA ILE A 59 0.56 -5.12 6.46
C ILE A 59 -0.26 -5.99 7.43
N GLY A 60 0.43 -6.80 8.23
CA GLY A 60 -0.21 -7.84 9.04
C GLY A 60 -0.97 -8.85 8.17
N ASN A 61 -2.29 -8.92 8.36
CA ASN A 61 -3.18 -9.80 7.61
C ASN A 61 -3.68 -9.21 6.27
N TYR A 62 -3.33 -7.97 5.96
CA TYR A 62 -3.80 -7.24 4.78
C TYR A 62 -2.74 -7.20 3.66
N ARG A 63 -3.22 -7.04 2.42
CA ARG A 63 -2.43 -6.96 1.19
C ARG A 63 -2.99 -5.91 0.25
#